data_AF-A0A6A3A2V1-F1
#
_entry.id   AF-A0A6A3A2V1-F1
#
_cell.length_a   1.000
_cell.length_b   1.000
_cell.length_c   1.000
_cell.angle_alpha   90.00
_cell.angle_beta   90.00
_cell.angle_gamma   90.00
#
_symmetry.space_group_name_H-M   'P 1'
#
loop_
_entity.id
_entity.type
_entity.pdbx_description
1 polymer ?
#
loop_
_entity_poly.entity_id
_entity_poly.type
_entity_poly.pdbx_seq_one_letter_code
_entity_poly.pdbx_strand_id
1 'polypeptide(L)'
;MPSATLGPNGLQQPHPVGKSKSVGPTGFFNFHISLLAFPLSAQSSQRRMATKAEEQQSQAAGRHQEVGHKSLLQSDALYQYILETSVYPREPESMKELREITAKHPWNLMTTSADEGQFLNMLLKLINAKNTMEIGVYTGYSLLATALALPHDGKILAMDINRENYELGLPVIQKAGVAHKIDFKEGPAMPVLDELVQDENNHGSFDFIFVDADKDNYINYHKRLIDLVKVGGLIGYDNTLWNGSVVAPPDAPMRKYVRYYRDFVLELNKALAVDPRIEICMLPVGDGITLCRRIK
;
A
#
# COMPACT_ATOMS: atom_id res chain seq x y z
N MET A 1 -37.57 45.11 -5.07
CA MET A 1 -37.68 45.67 -6.43
C MET A 1 -36.48 46.57 -6.67
N PRO A 2 -35.86 46.61 -7.87
CA PRO A 2 -36.15 45.86 -9.11
C PRO A 2 -35.21 44.63 -9.24
N SER A 3 -35.56 43.46 -9.78
CA SER A 3 -36.28 43.08 -11.02
C SER A 3 -35.48 43.32 -12.30
N ALA A 4 -34.76 42.29 -12.77
CA ALA A 4 -34.79 41.88 -14.18
C ALA A 4 -34.29 40.43 -14.34
N THR A 5 -35.20 39.63 -14.85
CA THR A 5 -35.15 38.21 -15.22
C THR A 5 -34.80 38.02 -16.70
N LEU A 6 -34.63 36.75 -17.09
CA LEU A 6 -34.57 36.14 -18.44
C LEU A 6 -33.13 36.04 -18.99
N GLY A 7 -32.63 34.90 -19.47
CA GLY A 7 -33.20 33.59 -19.76
C GLY A 7 -32.22 32.85 -20.71
N PRO A 8 -32.28 31.51 -20.83
CA PRO A 8 -31.23 30.68 -21.41
C PRO A 8 -31.49 30.32 -22.88
N ASN A 9 -30.45 29.98 -23.64
CA ASN A 9 -30.37 28.92 -24.67
C ASN A 9 -29.28 29.22 -25.71
N GLY A 10 -28.51 28.20 -26.07
CA GLY A 10 -27.55 28.29 -27.16
C GLY A 10 -26.75 27.02 -27.38
N LEU A 11 -27.44 25.88 -27.60
CA LEU A 11 -26.85 24.69 -28.22
C LEU A 11 -26.28 25.06 -29.60
N GLN A 12 -25.02 24.68 -29.87
CA GLN A 12 -24.49 24.64 -31.22
C GLN A 12 -23.76 23.30 -31.45
N GLN A 13 -24.40 22.48 -32.27
CA GLN A 13 -23.94 21.22 -32.87
C GLN A 13 -23.48 21.53 -34.33
N PRO A 14 -22.85 20.59 -35.07
CA PRO A 14 -21.54 20.78 -35.68
C PRO A 14 -21.58 21.04 -37.19
N HIS A 15 -20.43 21.38 -37.78
CA HIS A 15 -20.23 21.46 -39.22
C HIS A 15 -19.13 20.50 -39.73
N PRO A 16 -19.17 20.11 -41.03
CA PRO A 16 -18.87 18.74 -41.46
C PRO A 16 -17.67 18.59 -42.43
N VAL A 17 -17.21 17.34 -42.52
CA VAL A 17 -16.64 16.62 -43.69
C VAL A 17 -15.36 17.15 -44.36
N GLY A 18 -14.34 16.28 -44.34
CA GLY A 18 -13.30 16.16 -45.37
C GLY A 18 -12.99 14.68 -45.64
N LYS A 19 -13.41 14.17 -46.82
CA LYS A 19 -13.09 12.83 -47.35
C LYS A 19 -11.72 12.82 -48.05
N SER A 20 -10.96 11.73 -47.93
CA SER A 20 -9.96 11.22 -48.91
C SER A 20 -8.99 10.29 -48.15
N LYS A 21 -8.57 9.08 -48.56
CA LYS A 21 -8.79 8.19 -49.71
C LYS A 21 -8.26 6.82 -49.27
N SER A 22 -8.93 5.76 -49.70
CA SER A 22 -8.47 4.37 -49.65
C SER A 22 -7.29 4.12 -50.58
N VAL A 23 -6.30 3.34 -50.15
CA VAL A 23 -5.42 2.57 -51.04
C VAL A 23 -5.24 1.17 -50.44
N GLY A 24 -5.60 0.17 -51.23
CA GLY A 24 -5.51 -1.26 -50.92
C GLY A 24 -4.12 -1.88 -51.20
N PRO A 25 -4.01 -3.21 -51.12
CA PRO A 25 -2.80 -3.91 -50.67
C PRO A 25 -1.91 -4.38 -51.82
N THR A 26 -0.60 -4.44 -51.60
CA THR A 26 0.34 -5.10 -52.51
C THR A 26 1.44 -5.82 -51.75
N GLY A 27 1.65 -7.11 -52.08
CA GLY A 27 2.96 -7.75 -51.97
C GLY A 27 3.08 -8.94 -51.00
N PHE A 28 2.45 -10.06 -51.33
CA PHE A 28 2.91 -11.38 -50.84
C PHE A 28 4.20 -11.74 -51.60
N PHE A 29 5.33 -11.87 -50.91
CA PHE A 29 6.54 -12.49 -51.44
C PHE A 29 6.62 -13.95 -50.96
N ASN A 30 6.36 -14.89 -51.87
CA ASN A 30 6.59 -16.31 -51.67
C ASN A 30 8.09 -16.60 -51.84
N PHE A 31 8.79 -16.94 -50.75
CA PHE A 31 10.09 -17.60 -50.84
C PHE A 31 9.86 -19.12 -50.91
N HIS A 32 10.13 -19.70 -52.08
CA HIS A 32 10.32 -21.14 -52.24
C HIS A 32 11.67 -21.51 -51.59
N ILE A 33 11.63 -22.15 -50.42
CA ILE A 33 12.79 -22.85 -49.85
C ILE A 33 12.71 -24.30 -50.30
N SER A 34 13.67 -24.70 -51.14
CA SER A 34 13.89 -26.09 -51.54
C SER A 34 14.31 -26.90 -50.33
N LEU A 35 13.53 -27.91 -49.92
CA LEU A 35 13.90 -28.83 -48.85
C LEU A 35 15.00 -29.78 -49.34
N LEU A 36 16.23 -29.56 -48.87
CA LEU A 36 17.28 -30.57 -48.86
C LEU A 36 16.93 -31.61 -47.80
N ALA A 37 16.81 -32.88 -48.20
CA ALA A 37 16.56 -34.01 -47.32
C ALA A 37 17.75 -34.22 -46.37
N PHE A 38 17.52 -34.03 -45.06
CA PHE A 38 18.46 -34.41 -44.01
C PHE A 38 18.37 -35.91 -43.70
N PRO A 39 19.49 -36.58 -43.34
CA PRO A 39 19.51 -38.01 -43.04
C PRO A 39 18.66 -38.38 -41.82
N LEU A 40 18.02 -39.56 -41.85
CA LEU A 40 17.09 -40.08 -40.84
C LEU A 40 17.60 -40.07 -39.38
N SER A 41 18.92 -40.02 -39.15
CA SER A 41 19.50 -39.97 -37.80
C SER A 41 19.37 -38.59 -37.13
N ALA A 42 19.20 -37.50 -37.90
CA ALA A 42 19.00 -36.16 -37.36
C ALA A 42 17.55 -35.91 -36.91
N GLN A 43 16.57 -36.55 -37.58
CA GLN A 43 15.14 -36.43 -37.27
C GLN A 43 14.74 -37.08 -35.94
N SER A 44 15.43 -38.16 -35.53
CA SER A 44 15.15 -38.84 -34.25
C SER A 44 15.68 -38.07 -33.04
N SER A 45 16.83 -37.38 -33.20
CA SER A 45 17.41 -36.50 -32.18
C SER A 45 16.60 -35.21 -32.03
N GLN A 46 16.13 -34.63 -33.14
CA GLN A 46 15.24 -33.46 -33.12
C GLN A 46 13.87 -33.79 -32.51
N ARG A 47 13.28 -34.97 -32.80
CA ARG A 47 12.03 -35.41 -32.14
C ARG A 47 12.19 -35.62 -30.63
N ARG A 48 13.32 -36.18 -30.16
CA ARG A 48 13.60 -36.34 -28.72
C ARG A 48 13.85 -35.01 -28.00
N MET A 49 14.42 -34.02 -28.68
CA MET A 49 14.57 -32.67 -28.15
C MET A 49 13.23 -31.92 -28.12
N ALA A 50 12.38 -32.08 -29.14
CA ALA A 50 11.04 -31.49 -29.18
C ALA A 50 10.14 -32.05 -28.06
N THR A 51 10.13 -33.36 -27.83
CA THR A 51 9.34 -33.96 -26.73
C THR A 51 9.84 -33.55 -25.33
N LYS A 52 11.16 -33.36 -25.15
CA LYS A 52 11.71 -32.83 -23.88
C LYS A 52 11.40 -31.36 -23.68
N ALA A 53 11.37 -30.57 -24.76
CA ALA A 53 10.99 -29.16 -24.71
C ALA A 53 9.49 -29.00 -24.42
N GLU A 54 8.63 -29.85 -24.99
CA GLU A 54 7.18 -29.88 -24.72
C GLU A 54 6.88 -30.41 -23.30
N GLU A 55 7.60 -31.42 -22.81
CA GLU A 55 7.49 -31.89 -21.41
C GLU A 55 7.97 -30.83 -20.41
N GLN A 56 9.07 -30.11 -20.71
CA GLN A 56 9.53 -28.97 -19.91
C GLN A 56 8.58 -27.76 -19.98
N GLN A 57 7.92 -27.51 -21.12
CA GLN A 57 6.87 -26.50 -21.24
C GLN A 57 5.60 -26.89 -20.47
N SER A 58 5.24 -28.18 -20.43
CA SER A 58 4.10 -28.66 -19.64
C SER A 58 4.39 -28.66 -18.13
N GLN A 59 5.63 -28.93 -17.71
CA GLN A 59 6.08 -28.82 -16.32
C GLN A 59 6.28 -27.35 -15.87
N ALA A 60 6.55 -26.43 -16.80
CA ALA A 60 6.56 -24.99 -16.54
C ALA A 60 5.14 -24.41 -16.45
N ALA A 61 4.18 -24.97 -17.20
CA ALA A 61 2.75 -24.59 -17.15
C ALA A 61 2.01 -25.13 -15.91
N GLY A 62 2.61 -26.08 -15.18
CA GLY A 62 2.03 -26.71 -13.98
C GLY A 62 2.46 -26.10 -12.64
N ARG A 63 3.27 -25.05 -12.61
CA ARG A 63 3.50 -24.29 -11.36
C ARG A 63 2.32 -23.37 -11.15
N HIS A 64 1.37 -23.85 -10.34
CA HIS A 64 0.32 -23.10 -9.65
C HIS A 64 0.35 -21.59 -9.95
N GLN A 65 -0.58 -21.13 -10.79
CA GLN A 65 -0.92 -19.71 -10.83
C GLN A 65 -1.44 -19.31 -9.44
N GLU A 66 -0.54 -18.89 -8.54
CA GLU A 66 -0.92 -18.04 -7.44
C GLU A 66 -1.46 -16.76 -8.06
N VAL A 67 -2.77 -16.62 -8.14
CA VAL A 67 -3.43 -15.36 -8.48
C VAL A 67 -3.33 -14.44 -7.25
N GLY A 68 -2.10 -14.07 -6.89
CA GLY A 68 -1.83 -13.05 -5.87
C GLY A 68 -1.69 -11.73 -6.58
N HIS A 69 -2.78 -10.99 -6.73
CA HIS A 69 -2.72 -9.60 -7.22
C HIS A 69 -1.81 -8.78 -6.31
N LYS A 70 -1.06 -7.84 -6.89
CA LYS A 70 -0.12 -6.99 -6.14
C LYS A 70 -0.81 -5.97 -5.24
N SER A 71 -2.13 -5.81 -5.38
CA SER A 71 -2.94 -4.86 -4.64
C SER A 71 -4.39 -5.31 -4.55
N LEU A 72 -5.21 -4.55 -3.84
CA LEU A 72 -6.65 -4.78 -3.69
C LEU A 72 -7.49 -4.30 -4.88
N LEU A 73 -6.86 -3.77 -5.93
CA LEU A 73 -7.56 -3.30 -7.11
C LEU A 73 -7.83 -4.44 -8.09
N GLN A 74 -8.82 -4.24 -8.96
CA GLN A 74 -9.26 -5.24 -9.94
C GLN A 74 -8.17 -5.74 -10.92
N SER A 75 -7.04 -5.04 -11.04
CA SER A 75 -5.92 -5.48 -11.87
C SER A 75 -4.60 -4.82 -11.46
N ASP A 76 -3.50 -5.55 -11.62
CA ASP A 76 -2.15 -5.01 -11.43
C ASP A 76 -1.87 -3.82 -12.37
N ALA A 77 -2.40 -3.84 -13.59
CA ALA A 77 -2.22 -2.76 -14.56
C ALA A 77 -2.85 -1.44 -14.08
N LEU A 78 -4.03 -1.49 -13.45
CA LEU A 78 -4.66 -0.31 -12.87
C LEU A 78 -3.84 0.24 -11.70
N TYR A 79 -3.33 -0.65 -10.85
CA TYR A 79 -2.47 -0.24 -9.75
C TYR A 79 -1.16 0.39 -10.26
N GLN A 80 -0.49 -0.22 -11.24
CA GLN A 80 0.70 0.36 -11.86
C GLN A 80 0.41 1.71 -12.52
N TYR A 81 -0.75 1.87 -13.17
CA TYR A 81 -1.15 3.17 -13.72
C TYR A 81 -1.20 4.27 -12.64
N ILE A 82 -1.77 3.99 -11.47
CA ILE A 82 -1.78 4.94 -10.34
C ILE A 82 -0.35 5.28 -9.92
N LEU A 83 0.50 4.25 -9.75
CA LEU A 83 1.87 4.44 -9.30
C LEU A 83 2.69 5.28 -10.28
N GLU A 84 2.71 4.91 -11.56
CA GLU A 84 3.48 5.58 -12.61
C GLU A 84 2.96 6.98 -12.92
N THR A 85 1.65 7.20 -12.83
CA THR A 85 1.03 8.49 -13.20
C THR A 85 1.03 9.48 -12.04
N SER A 86 0.74 9.03 -10.82
CA SER A 86 0.38 9.91 -9.70
C SER A 86 1.28 9.76 -8.48
N VAL A 87 1.98 8.64 -8.31
CA VAL A 87 2.81 8.38 -7.12
C VAL A 87 4.29 8.63 -7.38
N TYR A 88 4.95 7.80 -8.19
CA TYR A 88 6.39 7.86 -8.42
C TYR A 88 6.88 9.23 -8.92
N PRO A 89 6.17 9.95 -9.82
CA PRO A 89 6.61 11.29 -10.24
C PRO A 89 6.66 12.34 -9.13
N ARG A 90 6.03 12.06 -7.96
CA ARG A 90 5.97 12.95 -6.80
C ARG A 90 6.56 12.33 -5.54
N GLU A 91 7.11 11.12 -5.62
CA GLU A 91 7.75 10.45 -4.50
C GLU A 91 9.04 11.21 -4.15
N PRO A 92 9.24 11.62 -2.88
CA PRO A 92 10.52 12.20 -2.47
C PRO A 92 11.68 11.23 -2.72
N GLU A 93 12.82 11.75 -3.19
CA GLU A 93 14.00 10.91 -3.49
C GLU A 93 14.46 10.06 -2.30
N SER A 94 14.33 10.57 -1.07
CA SER A 94 14.64 9.81 0.14
C SER A 94 13.69 8.62 0.34
N MET A 95 12.40 8.75 0.02
CA MET A 95 11.46 7.63 0.07
C MET A 95 11.78 6.60 -1.01
N LYS A 96 12.09 7.03 -2.24
CA LYS A 96 12.54 6.14 -3.32
C LYS A 96 13.80 5.36 -2.92
N GLU A 97 14.80 6.05 -2.37
CA GLU A 97 16.05 5.44 -1.87
C GLU A 97 15.76 4.40 -0.78
N LEU A 98 14.92 4.72 0.20
CA LEU A 98 14.55 3.80 1.27
C LEU A 98 13.78 2.58 0.76
N ARG A 99 12.90 2.77 -0.22
CA ARG A 99 12.15 1.68 -0.88
C ARG A 99 13.09 0.73 -1.61
N GLU A 100 14.08 1.25 -2.33
CA GLU A 100 15.09 0.43 -3.03
C GLU A 100 16.01 -0.35 -2.08
N ILE A 101 16.33 0.22 -0.91
CA ILE A 101 17.07 -0.48 0.15
C ILE A 101 16.20 -1.61 0.74
N THR A 102 14.97 -1.27 1.11
CA THR A 102 14.03 -2.20 1.73
C THR A 102 13.67 -3.35 0.81
N ALA A 103 13.55 -3.13 -0.51
CA ALA A 103 13.27 -4.17 -1.50
C ALA A 103 14.30 -5.33 -1.51
N LYS A 104 15.51 -5.10 -0.99
CA LYS A 104 16.57 -6.12 -0.88
C LYS A 104 16.52 -6.89 0.44
N HIS A 105 15.72 -6.45 1.41
CA HIS A 105 15.56 -7.10 2.70
C HIS A 105 14.70 -8.37 2.58
N PRO A 106 14.97 -9.46 3.33
CA PRO A 106 14.18 -10.70 3.28
C PRO A 106 12.69 -10.52 3.60
N TRP A 107 12.36 -9.52 4.41
CA TRP A 107 10.99 -9.18 4.82
C TRP A 107 10.41 -7.96 4.09
N ASN A 108 10.88 -7.66 2.88
CA ASN A 108 10.45 -6.50 2.11
C ASN A 108 8.93 -6.37 1.90
N LEU A 109 8.19 -7.48 1.93
CA LEU A 109 6.73 -7.50 1.78
C LEU A 109 5.99 -6.79 2.93
N MET A 110 6.66 -6.49 4.04
CA MET A 110 6.08 -5.73 5.16
C MET A 110 6.17 -4.22 4.97
N THR A 111 6.86 -3.72 3.94
CA THR A 111 6.98 -2.27 3.74
C THR A 111 5.65 -1.69 3.27
N THR A 112 5.26 -0.55 3.86
CA THR A 112 4.14 0.26 3.38
C THR A 112 4.31 0.59 1.90
N SER A 113 3.22 0.48 1.15
CA SER A 113 3.20 0.75 -0.29
C SER A 113 3.45 2.23 -0.61
N ALA A 114 3.93 2.54 -1.81
CA ALA A 114 4.28 3.92 -2.19
C ALA A 114 3.05 4.84 -2.28
N ASP A 115 1.91 4.31 -2.76
CA ASP A 115 0.63 5.00 -2.78
C ASP A 115 0.09 5.27 -1.37
N GLU A 116 0.26 4.33 -0.45
CA GLU A 116 -0.10 4.54 0.95
C GLU A 116 0.81 5.55 1.65
N GLY A 117 2.13 5.50 1.40
CA GLY A 117 3.05 6.52 1.87
C GLY A 117 2.69 7.92 1.36
N GLN A 118 2.27 8.05 0.10
CA GLN A 118 1.76 9.30 -0.47
C GLN A 118 0.47 9.74 0.24
N PHE A 119 -0.46 8.80 0.48
CA PHE A 119 -1.71 9.07 1.18
C PHE A 119 -1.48 9.58 2.60
N LEU A 120 -0.64 8.90 3.40
CA LEU A 120 -0.29 9.32 4.76
C LEU A 120 0.36 10.71 4.75
N ASN A 121 1.30 10.96 3.83
CA ASN A 121 1.95 12.25 3.69
C ASN A 121 0.95 13.39 3.41
N MET A 122 -0.04 13.15 2.54
CA MET A 122 -1.09 14.12 2.25
C MET A 122 -2.04 14.30 3.44
N LEU A 123 -2.49 13.20 4.05
CA LEU A 123 -3.40 13.19 5.19
C LEU A 123 -2.86 14.02 6.35
N LEU A 124 -1.60 13.80 6.73
CA LEU A 124 -0.93 14.51 7.83
C LEU A 124 -0.89 16.03 7.60
N LYS A 125 -0.68 16.46 6.35
CA LYS A 125 -0.71 17.88 5.97
C LYS A 125 -2.11 18.46 6.05
N LEU A 126 -3.13 17.72 5.61
CA LEU A 126 -4.53 18.15 5.65
C LEU A 126 -5.03 18.33 7.08
N ILE A 127 -4.62 17.46 8.01
CA ILE A 127 -4.99 17.56 9.42
C ILE A 127 -4.05 18.46 10.25
N ASN A 128 -3.02 19.03 9.62
CA ASN A 128 -1.99 19.84 10.26
C ASN A 128 -1.39 19.16 11.51
N ALA A 129 -1.06 17.88 11.39
CA ALA A 129 -0.50 17.09 12.49
C ALA A 129 0.90 17.60 12.87
N LYS A 130 1.22 17.51 14.16
CA LYS A 130 2.51 17.92 14.71
C LYS A 130 3.10 16.91 15.68
N ASN A 131 2.30 16.34 16.58
CA ASN A 131 2.73 15.33 17.52
C ASN A 131 2.07 13.99 17.17
N THR A 132 2.88 13.00 16.79
CA THR A 132 2.38 11.74 16.23
C THR A 132 3.03 10.52 16.87
N MET A 133 2.42 9.37 16.65
CA MET A 133 2.93 8.07 17.11
C MET A 133 2.85 7.06 15.97
N GLU A 134 3.84 6.16 15.89
CA GLU A 134 3.87 5.04 14.96
C GLU A 134 4.19 3.75 15.72
N ILE A 135 3.33 2.73 15.57
CA ILE A 135 3.50 1.40 16.16
C ILE A 135 3.73 0.40 15.03
N GLY A 136 4.93 -0.16 14.97
CA GLY A 136 5.41 -0.92 13.81
C GLY A 136 6.11 0.02 12.83
N VAL A 137 7.43 0.01 12.84
CA VAL A 137 8.30 0.89 12.03
C VAL A 137 8.95 0.11 10.90
N TYR A 138 9.35 -1.13 11.17
CA TYR A 138 10.16 -1.95 10.28
C TYR A 138 11.38 -1.15 9.75
N THR A 139 11.51 -0.94 8.44
CA THR A 139 12.60 -0.13 7.85
C THR A 139 12.27 1.37 7.76
N GLY A 140 11.05 1.79 8.11
CA GLY A 140 10.68 3.18 8.29
C GLY A 140 10.14 3.91 7.05
N TYR A 141 9.50 3.23 6.09
CA TYR A 141 8.90 3.90 4.91
C TYR A 141 7.73 4.81 5.30
N SER A 142 6.78 4.31 6.10
CA SER A 142 5.71 5.09 6.76
C SER A 142 6.29 6.18 7.65
N LEU A 143 7.28 5.84 8.49
CA LEU A 143 7.94 6.77 9.39
C LEU A 143 8.57 7.96 8.65
N LEU A 144 9.26 7.70 7.54
CA LEU A 144 9.86 8.72 6.70
C LEU A 144 8.80 9.56 5.98
N ALA A 145 7.75 8.92 5.44
CA ALA A 145 6.62 9.63 4.84
C ALA A 145 5.98 10.61 5.82
N THR A 146 5.79 10.18 7.07
CA THR A 146 5.27 10.97 8.18
C THR A 146 6.23 12.11 8.54
N ALA A 147 7.50 11.81 8.78
CA ALA A 147 8.51 12.81 9.18
C ALA A 147 8.69 13.92 8.14
N LEU A 148 8.57 13.61 6.84
CA LEU A 148 8.60 14.58 5.75
C LEU A 148 7.33 15.44 5.67
N ALA A 149 6.18 14.94 6.15
CA ALA A 149 4.92 15.66 6.14
C ALA A 149 4.78 16.66 7.30
N LEU A 150 5.30 16.30 8.47
CA LEU A 150 5.20 17.11 9.68
C LEU A 150 5.98 18.43 9.56
N PRO A 151 5.59 19.49 10.30
CA PRO A 151 6.39 20.70 10.40
C PRO A 151 7.80 20.41 10.98
N HIS A 152 8.71 21.37 10.86
CA HIS A 152 10.11 21.19 11.30
C HIS A 152 10.22 20.78 12.78
N ASP A 153 9.35 21.32 13.62
CA ASP A 153 9.27 21.05 15.07
C ASP A 153 8.22 19.97 15.41
N GLY A 154 7.79 19.18 14.42
CA GLY A 154 6.98 18.00 14.64
C GLY A 154 7.75 16.90 15.36
N LYS A 155 7.00 16.01 16.02
CA LYS A 155 7.52 14.91 16.82
C LYS A 155 6.80 13.61 16.47
N ILE A 156 7.56 12.51 16.48
CA ILE A 156 7.08 11.16 16.25
C ILE A 156 7.63 10.27 17.36
N LEU A 157 6.75 9.68 18.16
CA LEU A 157 7.10 8.53 18.98
C LEU A 157 6.98 7.27 18.13
N ALA A 158 8.10 6.65 17.79
CA ALA A 158 8.16 5.47 16.95
C ALA A 158 8.49 4.23 17.80
N MET A 159 7.74 3.15 17.64
CA MET A 159 7.91 1.93 18.43
C MET A 159 8.01 0.70 17.53
N ASP A 160 9.05 -0.12 17.75
CA ASP A 160 9.20 -1.42 17.09
C ASP A 160 10.00 -2.38 17.96
N ILE A 161 9.74 -3.68 17.84
CA ILE A 161 10.49 -4.73 18.54
C ILE A 161 11.87 -4.97 17.93
N ASN A 162 12.10 -4.55 16.69
CA ASN A 162 13.32 -4.83 15.93
C ASN A 162 14.04 -3.54 15.54
N ARG A 163 15.05 -3.17 16.35
CA ARG A 163 15.91 -2.01 16.08
C ARG A 163 16.77 -2.17 14.82
N GLU A 164 17.25 -3.37 14.52
CA GLU A 164 18.14 -3.62 13.38
C GLU A 164 17.48 -3.23 12.05
N ASN A 165 16.19 -3.52 11.90
CA ASN A 165 15.41 -3.11 10.72
C ASN A 165 15.28 -1.59 10.63
N TYR A 166 15.01 -0.90 11.74
CA TYR A 166 14.93 0.56 11.76
C TYR A 166 16.27 1.20 11.39
N GLU A 167 17.36 0.67 11.93
CA GLU A 167 18.72 1.16 11.66
C GLU A 167 19.15 0.95 10.20
N LEU A 168 18.53 0.01 9.47
CA LEU A 168 18.73 -0.14 8.02
C LEU A 168 18.24 1.10 7.25
N GLY A 169 17.11 1.68 7.66
CA GLY A 169 16.52 2.86 7.00
C GLY A 169 16.99 4.20 7.56
N LEU A 170 17.48 4.21 8.80
CA LEU A 170 17.90 5.42 9.51
C LEU A 170 18.89 6.32 8.74
N PRO A 171 19.91 5.79 8.02
CA PRO A 171 20.81 6.64 7.23
C PRO A 171 20.07 7.51 6.19
N VAL A 172 19.01 6.97 5.59
CA VAL A 172 18.19 7.71 4.61
C VAL A 172 17.37 8.79 5.30
N ILE A 173 16.80 8.48 6.48
CA ILE A 173 16.05 9.44 7.30
C ILE A 173 16.94 10.59 7.78
N GLN A 174 18.19 10.28 8.18
CA GLN A 174 19.19 11.27 8.55
C GLN A 174 19.59 12.15 7.37
N LYS A 175 19.86 11.54 6.21
CA LYS A 175 20.18 12.25 4.96
C LYS A 175 19.03 13.17 4.51
N ALA A 176 17.77 12.79 4.76
CA ALA A 176 16.60 13.60 4.50
C ALA A 176 16.42 14.78 5.48
N GLY A 177 17.23 14.87 6.55
CA GLY A 177 17.21 15.98 7.50
C GLY A 177 15.99 16.02 8.41
N VAL A 178 15.33 14.88 8.65
CA VAL A 178 14.11 14.77 9.47
C VAL A 178 14.24 13.83 10.66
N ALA A 179 15.40 13.19 10.84
CA ALA A 179 15.65 12.26 11.94
C ALA A 179 15.46 12.89 13.34
N HIS A 180 15.68 14.20 13.48
CA HIS A 180 15.51 14.93 14.75
C HIS A 180 14.06 14.95 15.25
N LYS A 181 13.08 14.60 14.42
CA LYS A 181 11.67 14.51 14.79
C LYS A 181 11.33 13.19 15.49
N ILE A 182 12.19 12.18 15.42
CA ILE A 182 11.87 10.80 15.77
C ILE A 182 12.48 10.44 17.13
N ASP A 183 11.62 10.02 18.07
CA ASP A 183 12.00 9.32 19.29
C ASP A 183 11.66 7.84 19.11
N PHE A 184 12.67 7.01 18.82
CA PHE A 184 12.48 5.58 18.59
C PHE A 184 12.67 4.79 19.89
N LYS A 185 11.65 4.02 20.26
CA LYS A 185 11.69 3.06 21.38
C LYS A 185 11.73 1.63 20.83
N GLU A 186 12.75 0.89 21.25
CA GLU A 186 12.83 -0.53 20.96
C GLU A 186 12.05 -1.32 22.00
N GLY A 187 11.26 -2.28 21.53
CA GLY A 187 10.53 -3.22 22.37
C GLY A 187 9.03 -3.28 22.07
N PRO A 188 8.28 -4.11 22.81
CA PRO A 188 6.83 -4.20 22.64
C PRO A 188 6.16 -2.85 22.93
N ALA A 189 5.16 -2.49 22.14
CA ALA A 189 4.46 -1.21 22.29
C ALA A 189 3.56 -1.15 23.54
N MET A 190 2.98 -2.28 23.96
CA MET A 190 2.01 -2.31 25.07
C MET A 190 2.52 -1.70 26.39
N PRO A 191 3.71 -2.06 26.91
CA PRO A 191 4.27 -1.41 28.10
C PRO A 191 4.42 0.11 27.97
N VAL A 192 4.90 0.59 26.82
CA VAL A 192 5.05 2.03 26.56
C VAL A 192 3.69 2.72 26.55
N LEU A 193 2.68 2.12 25.92
CA LEU A 193 1.32 2.66 25.94
C LEU A 193 0.71 2.69 27.35
N ASP A 194 0.95 1.65 28.15
CA ASP A 194 0.48 1.59 29.53
C ASP A 194 1.15 2.67 30.39
N GLU A 195 2.44 2.92 30.23
CA GLU A 195 3.15 4.02 30.89
C GLU A 195 2.62 5.40 30.46
N LEU A 196 2.38 5.59 29.15
CA LEU A 196 1.83 6.86 28.64
C LEU A 196 0.43 7.14 29.20
N VAL A 197 -0.44 6.13 29.27
CA VAL A 197 -1.81 6.29 29.80
C VAL A 197 -1.81 6.56 31.31
N GLN A 198 -0.82 6.10 32.07
CA GLN A 198 -0.72 6.36 33.51
C GLN A 198 -0.45 7.84 33.83
N ASP A 199 0.23 8.57 32.95
CA ASP A 199 0.47 10.00 33.11
C ASP A 199 -0.61 10.81 32.35
N GLU A 200 -1.51 11.44 33.11
CA GLU A 200 -2.62 12.23 32.59
C GLU A 200 -2.17 13.36 31.64
N ASN A 201 -0.92 13.83 31.72
CA ASN A 201 -0.40 14.85 30.81
C ASN A 201 -0.27 14.35 29.36
N ASN A 202 -0.25 13.03 29.14
CA ASN A 202 -0.19 12.45 27.80
C ASN A 202 -1.58 12.24 27.18
N HIS A 203 -2.66 12.38 27.95
CA HIS A 203 -4.02 12.18 27.45
C HIS A 203 -4.36 13.26 26.43
N GLY A 204 -4.85 12.84 25.27
CA GLY A 204 -5.17 13.74 24.17
C GLY A 204 -3.99 14.54 23.64
N SER A 205 -2.75 14.06 23.80
CA SER A 205 -1.54 14.77 23.37
C SER A 205 -1.14 14.49 21.93
N PHE A 206 -1.63 13.40 21.32
CA PHE A 206 -1.30 13.01 19.95
C PHE A 206 -2.35 13.49 18.94
N ASP A 207 -1.87 14.03 17.81
CA ASP A 207 -2.70 14.46 16.69
C ASP A 207 -3.06 13.30 15.77
N PHE A 208 -2.09 12.41 15.55
CA PHE A 208 -2.21 11.25 14.67
C PHE A 208 -1.44 10.05 15.21
N ILE A 209 -2.01 8.85 15.07
CA ILE A 209 -1.37 7.59 15.46
C ILE A 209 -1.52 6.58 14.32
N PHE A 210 -0.41 6.03 13.83
CA PHE A 210 -0.40 4.96 12.83
C PHE A 210 -0.09 3.62 13.50
N VAL A 211 -0.89 2.61 13.23
CA VAL A 211 -0.77 1.26 13.81
C VAL A 211 -0.59 0.26 12.68
N ASP A 212 0.64 -0.19 12.48
CA ASP A 212 1.05 -1.21 11.52
C ASP A 212 1.95 -2.29 12.17
N ALA A 213 1.43 -2.92 13.22
CA ALA A 213 2.14 -3.99 13.94
C ALA A 213 1.36 -5.33 13.95
N ASP A 214 1.44 -6.04 15.07
CA ASP A 214 0.80 -7.33 15.35
C ASP A 214 -0.73 -7.19 15.51
N LYS A 215 -1.46 -7.79 14.56
CA LYS A 215 -2.90 -7.57 14.38
C LYS A 215 -3.75 -8.10 15.54
N ASP A 216 -3.26 -9.11 16.25
CA ASP A 216 -3.88 -9.66 17.46
C ASP A 216 -3.88 -8.69 18.65
N ASN A 217 -3.05 -7.65 18.62
CA ASN A 217 -3.05 -6.60 19.63
C ASN A 217 -3.80 -5.32 19.24
N TYR A 218 -4.36 -5.18 18.04
CA TYR A 218 -4.95 -3.90 17.60
C TYR A 218 -6.09 -3.42 18.49
N ILE A 219 -6.94 -4.33 18.96
CA ILE A 219 -8.00 -4.00 19.93
C ILE A 219 -7.40 -3.56 21.28
N ASN A 220 -6.29 -4.17 21.71
CA ASN A 220 -5.61 -3.79 22.95
C ASN A 220 -4.94 -2.43 22.84
N TYR A 221 -4.34 -2.12 21.69
CA TYR A 221 -3.85 -0.79 21.35
C TYR A 221 -5.00 0.22 21.36
N HIS A 222 -6.09 -0.06 20.65
CA HIS A 222 -7.24 0.85 20.55
C HIS A 222 -7.75 1.33 21.92
N LYS A 223 -7.78 0.42 22.91
CA LYS A 223 -8.18 0.75 24.29
C LYS A 223 -7.31 1.83 24.95
N ARG A 224 -6.01 1.92 24.63
CA ARG A 224 -5.10 2.98 25.13
C ARG A 224 -5.08 4.18 24.20
N LEU A 225 -4.97 3.92 22.90
CA LEU A 225 -4.79 4.96 21.88
C LEU A 225 -5.93 5.97 21.86
N ILE A 226 -7.15 5.54 22.18
CA ILE A 226 -8.31 6.43 22.27
C ILE A 226 -8.15 7.50 23.34
N ASP A 227 -7.47 7.22 24.45
CA ASP A 227 -7.22 8.20 25.52
C ASP A 227 -6.02 9.10 25.18
N LEU A 228 -5.03 8.57 24.45
CA LEU A 228 -3.82 9.29 24.05
C LEU A 228 -4.02 10.22 22.85
N VAL A 229 -4.90 9.87 21.90
CA VAL A 229 -5.22 10.72 20.75
C VAL A 229 -6.18 11.83 21.16
N LYS A 230 -5.97 13.06 20.71
CA LYS A 230 -6.85 14.19 21.04
C LYS A 230 -8.26 14.01 20.46
N VAL A 231 -9.25 14.67 21.04
CA VAL A 231 -10.57 14.80 20.39
C VAL A 231 -10.38 15.52 19.05
N GLY A 232 -10.94 14.95 17.97
CA GLY A 232 -10.71 15.39 16.60
C GLY A 232 -9.41 14.86 15.98
N GLY A 233 -8.53 14.23 16.76
CA GLY A 233 -7.36 13.52 16.26
C GLY A 233 -7.73 12.19 15.61
N LEU A 234 -6.75 11.55 14.98
CA LEU A 234 -6.96 10.45 14.05
C LEU A 234 -6.06 9.25 14.37
N ILE A 235 -6.62 8.05 14.30
CA ILE A 235 -5.86 6.79 14.37
C ILE A 235 -6.02 6.07 13.03
N GLY A 236 -4.93 5.64 12.41
CA GLY A 236 -4.94 4.80 11.21
C GLY A 236 -4.52 3.38 11.56
N TYR A 237 -5.39 2.40 11.33
CA TYR A 237 -5.07 0.97 11.44
C TYR A 237 -4.79 0.40 10.06
N ASP A 238 -3.61 -0.18 9.86
CA ASP A 238 -3.20 -0.72 8.57
C ASP A 238 -3.56 -2.22 8.40
N ASN A 239 -3.59 -2.64 7.14
CA ASN A 239 -3.92 -3.96 6.63
C ASN A 239 -5.29 -4.50 7.08
N THR A 240 -6.25 -3.60 7.25
CA THR A 240 -7.63 -3.90 7.68
C THR A 240 -8.47 -4.64 6.63
N LEU A 241 -7.99 -4.74 5.38
CA LEU A 241 -8.59 -5.62 4.37
C LEU A 241 -7.83 -6.95 4.22
N TRP A 242 -6.64 -7.06 4.82
CA TRP A 242 -5.87 -8.28 5.05
C TRP A 242 -5.77 -9.20 3.84
N ASN A 243 -5.19 -8.69 2.76
CA ASN A 243 -5.02 -9.31 1.45
C ASN A 243 -6.35 -9.78 0.84
N GLY A 244 -7.46 -9.10 1.15
CA GLY A 244 -8.82 -9.48 0.78
C GLY A 244 -9.34 -10.74 1.48
N SER A 245 -8.56 -11.35 2.38
CA SER A 245 -8.93 -12.62 3.02
C SER A 245 -10.18 -12.50 3.90
N VAL A 246 -10.54 -11.29 4.32
CA VAL A 246 -11.73 -10.98 5.11
C VAL A 246 -13.04 -11.43 4.44
N VAL A 247 -13.07 -11.53 3.10
CA VAL A 247 -14.23 -12.04 2.33
C VAL A 247 -13.98 -13.39 1.65
N ALA A 248 -12.79 -13.96 1.80
CA ALA A 248 -12.47 -15.24 1.19
C ALA A 248 -13.26 -16.39 1.85
N PRO A 249 -13.67 -17.40 1.07
CA PRO A 249 -14.49 -18.50 1.57
C PRO A 249 -13.71 -19.36 2.58
N PRO A 250 -14.40 -20.08 3.49
CA PRO A 250 -13.76 -20.80 4.59
C PRO A 250 -12.67 -21.80 4.17
N ASP A 251 -12.86 -22.42 3.00
CA ASP A 251 -12.00 -23.44 2.40
C ASP A 251 -10.95 -22.89 1.43
N ALA A 252 -10.91 -21.57 1.19
CA ALA A 252 -9.89 -20.98 0.31
C ALA A 252 -8.47 -21.28 0.83
N PRO A 253 -7.53 -21.66 -0.04
CA PRO A 253 -6.13 -21.81 0.33
C PRO A 253 -5.55 -20.45 0.71
N MET A 254 -4.87 -20.39 1.86
CA MET A 254 -4.24 -19.17 2.39
C MET A 254 -2.93 -19.51 3.08
N ARG A 255 -1.98 -18.57 3.06
CA ARG A 255 -0.74 -18.68 3.85
C ARG A 255 -1.09 -18.74 5.35
N LYS A 256 -0.28 -19.47 6.13
CA LYS A 256 -0.55 -19.70 7.57
C LYS A 256 -0.71 -18.39 8.36
N TYR A 257 0.15 -17.41 8.14
CA TYR A 257 0.08 -16.12 8.85
C TYR A 257 -1.18 -15.33 8.46
N VAL A 258 -1.57 -15.34 7.17
CA VAL A 258 -2.81 -14.67 6.72
C VAL A 258 -4.00 -15.29 7.43
N ARG A 259 -4.09 -16.63 7.45
CA ARG A 259 -5.18 -17.34 8.15
C ARG A 259 -5.20 -17.04 9.65
N TYR A 260 -4.03 -17.01 10.30
CA TYR A 260 -3.92 -16.75 11.74
C TYR A 260 -4.45 -15.35 12.11
N TYR A 261 -4.02 -14.31 11.40
CA TYR A 261 -4.40 -12.93 11.72
C TYR A 261 -5.78 -12.51 11.18
N ARG A 262 -6.34 -13.23 10.21
CA ARG A 262 -7.64 -12.92 9.59
C ARG A 262 -8.75 -12.75 10.61
N ASP A 263 -8.84 -13.64 11.60
CA ASP A 263 -9.93 -13.60 12.58
C ASP A 263 -9.80 -12.38 13.51
N PHE A 264 -8.58 -11.98 13.87
CA PHE A 264 -8.32 -10.75 14.63
C PHE A 264 -8.68 -9.49 13.83
N VAL A 265 -8.37 -9.46 12.52
CA VAL A 265 -8.77 -8.34 11.65
C VAL A 265 -10.29 -8.26 11.50
N LEU A 266 -10.97 -9.40 11.36
CA LEU A 266 -12.44 -9.44 11.33
C LEU A 266 -13.07 -8.95 12.64
N GLU A 267 -12.49 -9.33 13.78
CA GLU A 267 -12.94 -8.86 15.10
C GLU A 267 -12.72 -7.36 15.26
N LEU A 268 -11.52 -6.88 14.93
CA LEU A 268 -11.16 -5.46 14.96
C LEU A 268 -12.14 -4.64 14.11
N ASN A 269 -12.33 -5.00 12.85
CA ASN A 269 -13.18 -4.24 11.93
C ASN A 269 -14.62 -4.10 12.46
N LYS A 270 -15.15 -5.17 13.08
CA LYS A 270 -16.47 -5.14 13.72
C LYS A 270 -16.47 -4.24 14.95
N ALA A 271 -15.44 -4.33 15.80
CA ALA A 271 -15.32 -3.52 17.00
C ALA A 271 -15.23 -2.01 16.67
N LEU A 272 -14.40 -1.64 15.70
CA LEU A 272 -14.27 -0.25 15.23
C LEU A 272 -15.58 0.29 14.65
N ALA A 273 -16.33 -0.54 13.90
CA ALA A 273 -17.58 -0.13 13.27
C ALA A 273 -18.72 0.20 14.26
N VAL A 274 -18.63 -0.29 15.50
CA VAL A 274 -19.66 -0.07 16.53
C VAL A 274 -19.17 0.78 17.70
N ASP A 275 -17.93 1.28 17.66
CA ASP A 275 -17.39 2.08 18.75
C ASP A 275 -17.95 3.52 18.71
N PRO A 276 -18.72 3.96 19.73
CA PRO A 276 -19.41 5.25 19.74
C PRO A 276 -18.49 6.45 20.02
N ARG A 277 -17.18 6.22 20.18
CA ARG A 277 -16.17 7.24 20.47
C ARG A 277 -15.46 7.73 19.21
N ILE A 278 -15.67 7.06 18.06
CA ILE A 278 -14.99 7.36 16.81
C ILE A 278 -15.95 7.47 15.62
N GLU A 279 -15.54 8.20 14.61
CA GLU A 279 -16.04 8.09 13.24
C GLU A 279 -15.02 7.32 12.40
N ILE A 280 -15.48 6.43 11.52
CA ILE A 280 -14.56 5.58 10.73
C ILE A 280 -14.69 5.77 9.22
N CYS A 281 -13.58 5.55 8.52
CA CYS A 281 -13.52 5.42 7.07
C CYS A 281 -12.50 4.34 6.71
N MET A 282 -12.97 3.23 6.12
CA MET A 282 -12.12 2.15 5.63
C MET A 282 -11.82 2.35 4.14
N LEU A 283 -10.55 2.50 3.80
CA LEU A 283 -10.08 2.85 2.47
C LEU A 283 -9.29 1.69 1.85
N PRO A 284 -9.54 1.34 0.58
CA PRO A 284 -8.79 0.30 -0.14
C PRO A 284 -7.47 0.84 -0.71
N VAL A 285 -6.69 1.55 0.11
CA VAL A 285 -5.31 1.97 -0.17
C VAL A 285 -4.36 0.96 0.50
N GLY A 286 -3.25 0.61 -0.16
CA GLY A 286 -2.37 -0.44 0.35
C GLY A 286 -3.09 -1.77 0.55
N ASP A 287 -2.97 -2.35 1.75
CA ASP A 287 -3.73 -3.54 2.17
C ASP A 287 -4.98 -3.20 3.03
N GLY A 288 -5.44 -1.97 2.88
CA GLY A 288 -6.61 -1.43 3.55
C GLY A 288 -6.27 -0.68 4.82
N ILE A 289 -6.54 0.62 4.86
CA ILE A 289 -6.37 1.44 6.05
C ILE A 289 -7.73 1.88 6.60
N THR A 290 -7.96 1.68 7.89
CA THR A 290 -9.15 2.20 8.58
C THR A 290 -8.78 3.43 9.38
N LEU A 291 -9.22 4.60 8.91
CA LEU A 291 -9.10 5.85 9.63
C LEU A 291 -10.19 5.95 10.70
N CYS A 292 -9.81 6.31 11.92
CA CYS A 292 -10.69 6.47 13.08
C CYS A 292 -10.50 7.87 13.67
N ARG A 293 -11.48 8.77 13.49
CA ARG A 293 -11.46 10.12 14.07
C ARG A 293 -12.13 10.09 15.44
N ARG A 294 -11.41 10.44 16.50
CA ARG A 294 -11.97 10.53 17.87
C ARG A 294 -12.98 11.68 17.95
N ILE A 295 -14.17 11.42 18.50
CA ILE A 295 -15.25 12.41 18.65
C ILE A 295 -15.65 12.70 20.10
N LYS A 296 -15.17 11.92 21.07
CA LYS A 296 -15.41 12.05 22.51
C LYS A 296 -14.16 11.68 23.27
#